data_AF-A0A2D0HEG9-F1
#
_entry.id   AF-A0A2D0HEG9-F1
#
_cell.length_a   1.000
_cell.length_b   1.000
_cell.length_c   1.000
_cell.angle_alpha   90.00
_cell.angle_beta   90.00
_cell.angle_gamma   90.00
#
_symmetry.space_group_name_H-M   'P 1'
#
loop_
_entity.id
_entity.type
_entity.pdbx_description
1 polymer ?
#
loop_
_entity_poly.entity_id
_entity_poly.type
_entity_poly.pdbx_seq_one_letter_code
_entity_poly.pdbx_strand_id
1 'polypeptide(L)'
;MSFDLEEMEQGKILDAAINHQLEVISITGLNNTEIADLTRHLQQLDFPSGFSGEIVFEFTVNKGRVERVVLDEENSTLKDPVVVEKIKRSLLLWRVSPSTTGKVILTLHLHA
;
A
#
# COMPACT_ATOMS: atom_id res chain seq x y z
N MET A 1 0.17 55.69 10.72
CA MET A 1 0.93 55.04 9.64
C MET A 1 1.61 53.84 10.25
N SER A 2 0.99 52.69 10.07
CA SER A 2 1.31 51.40 10.66
C SER A 2 2.58 50.84 10.03
N PHE A 3 3.52 50.43 10.87
CA PHE A 3 4.61 49.54 10.49
C PHE A 3 4.42 48.27 11.32
N ASP A 4 3.59 47.38 10.79
CA ASP A 4 3.43 46.01 11.28
C ASP A 4 4.70 45.24 10.95
N LEU A 5 5.50 44.97 11.99
CA LEU A 5 6.70 44.16 11.94
C LEU A 5 6.59 43.12 13.05
N GLU A 6 5.71 42.13 12.85
CA GLU A 6 5.80 40.84 13.54
C GLU A 6 6.19 39.79 12.51
N GLU A 7 7.51 39.68 12.37
CA GLU A 7 8.21 38.58 11.75
C GLU A 7 7.95 37.28 12.53
N MET A 8 7.79 36.19 11.75
CA MET A 8 8.07 34.80 12.12
C MET A 8 7.06 34.05 13.02
N GLU A 9 6.20 33.25 12.38
CA GLU A 9 6.06 31.85 12.80
C GLU A 9 5.92 30.92 11.58
N GLN A 10 7.07 30.41 11.17
CA GLN A 10 7.36 29.02 10.83
C GLN A 10 6.27 28.15 10.18
N GLY A 11 6.61 27.64 9.00
CA GLY A 11 5.95 26.48 8.43
C GLY A 11 5.97 25.28 9.37
N LYS A 12 4.79 24.70 9.61
CA LYS A 12 4.64 23.28 9.91
C LYS A 12 3.33 22.80 9.30
N ILE A 13 3.49 22.12 8.17
CA ILE A 13 2.77 20.90 7.80
C ILE A 13 1.27 21.02 8.07
N LEU A 14 0.53 21.62 7.13
CA LEU A 14 -0.84 21.16 6.91
C LEU A 14 -0.69 19.67 6.70
N ASP A 15 -1.13 18.90 7.70
CA ASP A 15 -1.17 17.46 7.71
C ASP A 15 -1.52 17.00 6.31
N ALA A 16 -0.49 16.55 5.57
CA ALA A 16 -0.70 15.92 4.28
C ALA A 16 -1.69 14.82 4.60
N ALA A 17 -2.95 15.04 4.20
CA ALA A 17 -4.05 14.19 4.56
C ALA A 17 -3.54 12.78 4.34
N ILE A 18 -3.34 12.03 5.43
CA ILE A 18 -2.92 10.63 5.36
C ILE A 18 -4.18 9.95 4.85
N ASN A 19 -4.36 10.08 3.55
CA ASN A 19 -5.51 9.63 2.83
C ASN A 19 -5.24 8.15 2.71
N HIS A 20 -5.70 7.40 3.72
CA HIS A 20 -5.64 5.95 3.78
C HIS A 20 -6.55 5.38 2.69
N GLN A 21 -6.23 5.70 1.44
CA GLN A 21 -6.97 5.29 0.26
C GLN A 21 -6.86 3.78 0.10
N LEU A 22 -5.74 3.18 0.50
CA LEU A 22 -5.53 1.75 0.39
C LEU A 22 -5.93 1.00 1.66
N GLU A 23 -7.01 0.23 1.57
CA GLU A 23 -7.49 -0.69 2.58
C GLU A 23 -7.11 -2.14 2.23
N VAL A 24 -6.71 -2.92 3.23
CA VAL A 24 -6.49 -4.36 3.09
C VAL A 24 -7.77 -5.09 3.46
N ILE A 25 -8.41 -5.73 2.49
CA ILE A 25 -9.67 -6.46 2.68
C ILE A 25 -9.41 -7.88 3.17
N SER A 26 -8.43 -8.56 2.58
CA SER A 26 -8.11 -9.94 2.94
C SER A 26 -6.68 -10.29 2.57
N ILE A 27 -6.05 -11.12 3.39
CA ILE A 27 -4.77 -11.76 3.08
C ILE A 27 -4.86 -13.24 3.43
N THR A 28 -4.48 -14.10 2.50
CA THR A 28 -4.39 -15.55 2.70
C THR A 28 -2.94 -16.01 2.61
N GLY A 29 -2.60 -17.13 3.26
CA GLY A 29 -1.25 -17.71 3.20
C GLY A 29 -0.20 -17.06 4.10
N LEU A 30 -0.61 -16.12 4.97
CA LEU A 30 0.21 -15.47 5.99
C LEU A 30 -0.40 -15.65 7.38
N ASN A 31 0.41 -15.59 8.43
CA ASN A 31 -0.02 -15.56 9.82
C ASN A 31 -0.32 -14.12 10.29
N ASN A 32 -0.94 -13.96 11.47
CA ASN A 32 -1.38 -12.65 11.98
C ASN A 32 -0.26 -11.61 12.10
N THR A 33 0.96 -12.02 12.47
CA THR A 33 2.10 -11.10 12.59
C THR A 33 2.56 -10.61 11.22
N GLU A 34 2.61 -11.52 10.25
CA GLU A 34 2.98 -11.22 8.86
C GLU A 34 1.91 -10.36 8.17
N ILE A 35 0.64 -10.61 8.46
CA ILE A 35 -0.49 -9.80 7.97
C ILE A 35 -0.38 -8.36 8.51
N ALA A 36 -0.16 -8.19 9.82
CA ALA A 36 -0.04 -6.86 10.41
C ALA A 36 1.16 -6.07 9.85
N ASP A 37 2.27 -6.77 9.59
CA ASP A 37 3.47 -6.19 8.98
C ASP A 37 3.22 -5.76 7.52
N LEU A 38 2.61 -6.63 6.71
CA LEU A 38 2.26 -6.34 5.33
C LEU A 38 1.25 -5.19 5.24
N THR A 39 0.23 -5.17 6.08
CA THR A 39 -0.75 -4.07 6.13
C THR A 39 -0.06 -2.74 6.42
N ARG A 40 0.84 -2.70 7.41
CA ARG A 40 1.62 -1.48 7.72
C ARG A 40 2.50 -1.05 6.56
N HIS A 41 3.13 -1.99 5.87
CA HIS A 41 3.97 -1.72 4.69
C HIS A 41 3.14 -1.11 3.55
N LEU A 42 1.94 -1.63 3.31
CA LEU A 42 1.04 -1.14 2.26
C LEU A 42 0.42 0.23 2.60
N GLN A 43 0.17 0.51 3.87
CA GLN A 43 -0.34 1.81 4.33
C GLN A 43 0.63 2.97 4.10
N GLN A 44 1.90 2.70 3.81
CA GLN A 44 2.88 3.73 3.43
C GLN A 44 2.75 4.18 1.97
N LEU A 45 1.84 3.57 1.20
CA LEU A 45 1.60 3.93 -0.19
C LEU A 45 0.56 5.02 -0.29
N ASP A 46 0.98 6.18 -0.79
CA ASP A 46 0.05 7.22 -1.21
C ASP A 46 -0.46 6.97 -2.62
N PHE A 47 -1.70 7.35 -2.92
CA PHE A 47 -2.22 7.32 -4.28
C PHE A 47 -2.78 8.70 -4.64
N PRO A 48 -2.71 9.10 -5.92
CA PRO A 48 -3.47 10.27 -6.37
C PRO A 48 -4.96 10.01 -6.14
N SER A 49 -5.72 11.06 -5.83
CA SER A 49 -7.17 10.94 -5.77
C SER A 49 -7.76 10.59 -7.15
N GLY A 50 -8.96 10.02 -7.15
CA GLY A 50 -9.68 9.66 -8.38
C GLY A 50 -9.51 8.22 -8.85
N PHE A 51 -8.81 7.39 -8.08
CA PHE A 51 -8.80 5.94 -8.27
C PHE A 51 -9.63 5.27 -7.19
N SER A 52 -10.52 4.35 -7.58
CA SER A 52 -11.22 3.50 -6.63
C SER A 52 -11.54 2.14 -7.24
N GLY A 53 -11.60 1.14 -6.39
CA GLY A 53 -11.94 -0.22 -6.74
C GLY A 53 -11.08 -1.24 -6.02
N GLU A 54 -11.36 -2.49 -6.29
CA GLU A 54 -10.69 -3.64 -5.70
C GLU A 54 -9.55 -4.11 -6.59
N ILE A 55 -8.47 -4.53 -5.93
CA ILE A 55 -7.27 -5.06 -6.58
C ILE A 55 -6.87 -6.36 -5.88
N VAL A 56 -6.77 -7.44 -6.64
CA VAL A 56 -6.36 -8.75 -6.13
C VAL A 56 -4.99 -9.10 -6.69
N PHE A 57 -4.05 -9.35 -5.78
CA PHE A 57 -2.69 -9.79 -6.12
C PHE A 57 -2.45 -11.21 -5.65
N GLU A 58 -1.80 -11.99 -6.50
CA GLU A 58 -1.26 -13.28 -6.18
C GLU A 58 0.27 -13.21 -6.22
N PHE A 59 0.93 -13.67 -5.15
CA PHE A 59 2.38 -13.74 -5.13
C PHE A 59 2.91 -14.90 -4.31
N THR A 60 4.19 -15.22 -4.53
CA THR A 60 4.90 -16.24 -3.73
C THR A 60 5.97 -15.57 -2.88
N VAL A 61 6.00 -15.96 -1.60
CA VAL A 61 7.09 -15.65 -0.68
C VAL A 61 8.01 -16.87 -0.63
N ASN A 62 9.31 -16.65 -0.80
CA ASN A 62 10.34 -17.67 -0.67
C ASN A 62 11.40 -17.16 0.30
N LYS A 63 11.59 -17.85 1.43
CA LYS A 63 12.54 -17.47 2.49
C LYS A 63 12.46 -15.99 2.87
N GLY A 64 11.25 -15.48 3.06
CA GLY A 64 10.98 -14.10 3.43
C GLY A 64 11.12 -13.05 2.32
N ARG A 65 11.24 -13.47 1.05
CA ARG A 65 11.31 -12.60 -0.13
C ARG A 65 10.12 -12.83 -1.06
N VAL A 66 9.51 -11.76 -1.55
CA VAL A 66 8.50 -11.83 -2.62
C VAL A 66 9.21 -11.99 -3.97
N GLU A 67 8.85 -13.02 -4.75
CA GLU A 67 9.53 -13.31 -6.02
C GLU A 67 8.72 -12.87 -7.26
N ARG A 68 7.43 -13.20 -7.29
CA ARG A 68 6.55 -12.90 -8.43
C ARG A 68 5.24 -12.37 -7.91
N VAL A 69 4.83 -11.19 -8.38
CA VAL A 69 3.53 -10.58 -8.08
C VAL A 69 2.72 -10.49 -9.36
N VAL A 70 1.56 -11.13 -9.38
CA VAL A 70 0.63 -11.19 -10.50
C VAL A 70 -0.67 -10.50 -10.09
N LEU A 71 -1.19 -9.66 -10.97
CA LEU A 71 -2.54 -9.10 -10.82
C LEU A 71 -3.53 -10.17 -11.26
N ASP A 72 -4.55 -10.44 -10.44
CA ASP A 72 -5.68 -11.25 -10.85
C ASP A 72 -6.63 -10.36 -11.68
N GLU A 73 -6.59 -10.53 -13.00
CA GLU A 73 -7.38 -9.72 -13.93
C GLU A 73 -8.87 -10.02 -13.86
N GLU A 74 -9.28 -11.18 -13.35
CA GLU A 74 -10.69 -11.57 -13.29
C GLU A 74 -11.37 -10.98 -12.05
N ASN A 75 -10.65 -10.98 -10.92
CA ASN A 75 -11.16 -10.54 -9.62
C ASN A 75 -10.84 -9.08 -9.27
N SER A 76 -10.03 -8.38 -10.06
CA SER A 76 -9.73 -6.95 -9.84
C SER A 76 -10.66 -6.04 -10.64
N THR A 77 -11.26 -5.05 -9.99
CA THR A 77 -12.05 -4.00 -10.65
C THR A 77 -11.20 -2.78 -11.01
N LEU A 78 -10.18 -2.46 -10.23
CA LEU A 78 -9.21 -1.41 -10.52
C LEU A 78 -7.94 -2.01 -11.17
N LYS A 79 -7.76 -1.72 -12.46
CA LYS A 79 -6.67 -2.26 -13.30
C LYS A 79 -5.74 -1.18 -13.84
N ASP A 80 -5.80 0.02 -13.27
CA ASP A 80 -4.97 1.12 -13.72
C ASP A 80 -3.48 0.76 -13.57
N PRO A 81 -2.69 0.82 -14.65
CA PRO A 81 -1.31 0.33 -14.63
C PRO A 81 -0.42 1.12 -13.67
N VAL A 82 -0.71 2.40 -13.39
CA VAL A 82 0.07 3.22 -12.45
C VAL A 82 -0.14 2.72 -11.03
N VAL A 83 -1.39 2.48 -10.64
CA VAL A 83 -1.75 1.95 -9.32
C VAL A 83 -1.19 0.54 -9.14
N VAL A 84 -1.43 -0.34 -10.12
CA VAL A 84 -1.01 -1.74 -10.09
C VAL A 84 0.50 -1.86 -9.97
N GLU A 85 1.27 -1.14 -10.79
CA GLU A 85 2.73 -1.20 -10.77
C GLU A 85 3.32 -0.62 -9.48
N LYS A 86 2.68 0.41 -8.90
CA LYS A 86 3.10 0.98 -7.62
C LYS A 86 2.97 -0.05 -6.49
N ILE A 87 1.83 -0.75 -6.41
CA ILE A 87 1.61 -1.78 -5.39
C ILE A 87 2.56 -2.97 -5.61
N LYS A 88 2.71 -3.46 -6.84
CA LYS A 88 3.64 -4.56 -7.15
C LYS A 88 5.07 -4.24 -6.70
N ARG A 89 5.57 -3.04 -7.00
CA ARG A 89 6.92 -2.61 -6.57
C ARG A 89 7.04 -2.61 -5.06
N SER A 90 6.02 -2.11 -4.35
CA SER A 90 5.99 -2.14 -2.89
C SER A 90 6.04 -3.58 -2.35
N LEU A 91 5.24 -4.49 -2.90
CA LEU A 91 5.21 -5.89 -2.52
C LEU A 91 6.56 -6.59 -2.77
N LEU A 92 7.25 -6.29 -3.88
CA LEU A 92 8.59 -6.82 -4.16
C LEU A 92 9.66 -6.31 -3.18
N LEU A 93 9.45 -5.13 -2.58
CA LEU A 93 10.34 -4.57 -1.56
C LEU A 93 10.01 -5.07 -0.14
N TRP A 94 8.80 -5.59 0.06
CA TRP A 94 8.39 -6.14 1.34
C TRP A 94 9.25 -7.34 1.72
N ARG A 95 9.72 -7.36 2.96
CA ARG A 95 10.54 -8.43 3.53
C ARG A 95 9.91 -8.91 4.81
N VAL A 96 9.72 -10.21 4.89
CA VAL A 96 9.15 -10.88 6.05
C VAL A 96 10.18 -11.86 6.64
N SER A 97 9.82 -12.55 7.72
CA SER A 97 10.67 -13.55 8.35
C SER A 97 11.24 -14.55 7.33
N PRO A 98 12.52 -14.93 7.41
CA PRO A 98 13.11 -15.91 6.50
C PRO A 98 12.48 -17.31 6.61
N SER A 99 11.70 -17.57 7.66
CA SER A 99 10.90 -18.80 7.80
C SER A 99 9.65 -18.82 6.92
N THR A 100 9.19 -17.66 6.43
CA THR A 100 7.97 -17.54 5.65
C THR A 100 8.22 -18.01 4.23
N THR A 101 7.46 -19.02 3.79
CA THR A 101 7.46 -19.49 2.41
C THR A 101 6.06 -19.98 2.07
N GLY A 102 5.53 -19.56 0.93
CA GLY A 102 4.18 -19.93 0.54
C GLY A 102 3.58 -19.01 -0.51
N LYS A 103 2.38 -19.37 -0.94
CA LYS A 103 1.55 -18.57 -1.85
C LYS A 103 0.66 -17.64 -1.03
N VAL A 104 0.57 -16.38 -1.43
CA VAL A 104 -0.21 -15.33 -0.80
C VAL A 104 -1.21 -14.78 -1.82
N ILE A 105 -2.47 -14.66 -1.40
CA ILE A 105 -3.49 -13.91 -2.13
C ILE A 105 -3.88 -12.71 -1.28
N LEU A 106 -3.74 -11.52 -1.85
CA LEU A 106 -3.97 -10.23 -1.22
C LEU A 106 -5.09 -9.51 -1.94
N THR A 107 -6.16 -9.18 -1.22
CA THR A 107 -7.26 -8.36 -1.72
C THR A 107 -7.19 -6.99 -1.07
N LEU A 108 -7.15 -5.96 -1.90
CA LEU A 108 -7.08 -4.55 -1.52
C LEU A 108 -8.30 -3.81 -2.05
N HIS A 109 -8.69 -2.76 -1.36
CA HIS A 109 -9.65 -1.78 -1.85
C HIS A 109 -9.00 -0.40 -1.84
N LEU A 110 -9.12 0.31 -2.95
CA LEU A 110 -8.73 1.71 -3.04
C LEU A 110 -9.98 2.60 -2.94
N HIS A 111 -10.00 3.51 -1.99
CA HIS A 111 -11.04 4.51 -1.77
C HIS A 111 -10.70 5.80 -2.52
N ALA A 112 -11.68 6.38 -3.22
CA ALA A 112 -11.55 7.62 -4.00
C ALA A 112 -11.54 8.88 -3.11
#